data_AF-A0A383E2I1-F1
#
_entry.id   AF-A0A383E2I1-F1
#
_cell.length_a   1.000
_cell.length_b   1.000
_cell.length_c   1.000
_cell.angle_alpha   90.00
_cell.angle_beta   90.00
_cell.angle_gamma   90.00
#
_symmetry.space_group_name_H-M   'P 1'
#
loop_
_entity.id
_entity.type
_entity.pdbx_description
1 polymer ?
#
loop_
_entity_poly.entity_id
_entity_poly.type
_entity_poly.pdbx_seq_one_letter_code
_entity_poly.pdbx_strand_id
1 'polypeptide(L)'
;MFKVGALVAYKGKPAKISAVTTHKYDLSFSDGSSRKVREKDFRYIHPNFASVNDQCPLADMSVLEDLQAESLSLKELTEWLFDDYSSQNAWCTNLLAEDGLY
;
A
#
# COMPACT_ATOMS: atom_id res chain seq x y z
N MET A 1 -10.50 3.41 -11.53
CA MET A 1 -11.66 2.79 -10.86
C MET A 1 -11.14 1.67 -9.98
N PHE A 2 -11.17 1.84 -8.66
CA PHE A 2 -10.63 0.83 -7.74
C PHE A 2 -11.54 -0.40 -7.70
N LYS A 3 -10.93 -1.57 -7.57
CA LYS A 3 -11.66 -2.83 -7.42
C LYS A 3 -11.91 -3.12 -5.95
N VAL A 4 -13.09 -3.69 -5.68
CA VAL A 4 -13.37 -4.31 -4.38
C VAL A 4 -12.36 -5.44 -4.17
N GLY A 5 -11.80 -5.52 -2.96
CA GLY A 5 -10.74 -6.46 -2.63
C GLY A 5 -9.32 -5.88 -2.75
N ALA A 6 -9.15 -4.62 -3.15
CA ALA A 6 -7.84 -3.97 -3.18
C ALA A 6 -7.33 -3.58 -1.78
N LEU A 7 -6.01 -3.60 -1.61
CA LEU A 7 -5.28 -3.09 -0.45
C LEU A 7 -5.05 -1.59 -0.59
N VAL A 8 -5.41 -0.86 0.46
CA VAL A 8 -5.23 0.58 0.55
C VAL A 8 -4.65 0.96 1.92
N ALA A 9 -3.88 2.05 1.97
CA ALA A 9 -3.48 2.69 3.22
C ALA A 9 -4.50 3.75 3.63
N TYR A 10 -4.94 3.69 4.87
CA TYR A 10 -5.72 4.75 5.50
C TYR A 10 -5.11 5.10 6.86
N LYS A 11 -4.57 6.32 6.98
CA LYS A 11 -3.93 6.83 8.21
C LYS A 11 -2.86 5.88 8.78
N GLY A 12 -1.95 5.40 7.93
CA GLY A 12 -0.90 4.47 8.34
C GLY A 12 -1.39 3.06 8.70
N LYS A 13 -2.65 2.71 8.40
CA LYS A 13 -3.20 1.37 8.60
C LYS A 13 -3.61 0.70 7.29
N PRO A 14 -3.37 -0.61 7.13
CA PRO A 14 -3.81 -1.35 5.96
C PRO A 14 -5.32 -1.58 6.04
N ALA A 15 -6.00 -1.37 4.92
CA ALA A 15 -7.43 -1.62 4.80
C ALA A 15 -7.77 -2.24 3.43
N LYS A 16 -8.88 -2.96 3.39
CA LYS A 16 -9.44 -3.57 2.19
C LYS A 16 -10.62 -2.77 1.69
N ILE A 17 -10.69 -2.49 0.39
CA ILE A 17 -11.92 -1.96 -0.20
C ILE A 17 -13.01 -3.04 -0.15
N SER A 18 -14.03 -2.84 0.67
CA SER A 18 -15.17 -3.75 0.78
C SER A 18 -16.31 -3.38 -0.17
N ALA A 19 -16.49 -2.10 -0.47
CA ALA A 19 -17.50 -1.64 -1.41
C ALA A 19 -17.08 -0.32 -2.08
N VAL A 20 -17.50 -0.14 -3.33
CA VAL A 20 -17.27 1.09 -4.10
C VAL A 20 -18.61 1.68 -4.49
N THR A 21 -18.84 2.94 -4.14
CA THR A 21 -20.00 3.77 -4.55
C THR A 21 -19.48 4.95 -5.37
N THR A 22 -20.36 5.70 -6.03
CA THR A 22 -20.02 6.82 -6.95
C THR A 22 -18.92 7.77 -6.45
N HIS A 23 -18.92 8.13 -5.17
CA HIS A 23 -17.92 9.05 -4.58
C HIS A 23 -17.43 8.61 -3.19
N LYS A 24 -17.72 7.38 -2.79
CA LYS A 24 -17.39 6.85 -1.46
C LYS A 24 -16.90 5.43 -1.58
N TYR A 25 -15.92 5.10 -0.77
CA TYR A 25 -15.27 3.80 -0.67
C TYR A 25 -15.44 3.30 0.75
N ASP A 26 -15.94 2.08 0.89
CA ASP A 26 -16.04 1.43 2.19
C ASP A 26 -14.78 0.61 2.43
N LEU A 27 -14.01 0.98 3.45
CA LEU A 27 -12.77 0.32 3.82
C LEU A 27 -13.01 -0.59 5.01
N SER A 28 -12.68 -1.87 4.88
CA SER A 28 -12.69 -2.85 5.95
C SER A 28 -11.28 -3.02 6.50
N PHE A 29 -11.12 -2.91 7.81
CA PHE A 29 -9.87 -3.14 8.51
C PHE A 29 -9.77 -4.59 8.97
N SER A 30 -8.55 -5.04 9.29
CA SER A 30 -8.28 -6.34 9.93
C SER A 30 -9.00 -6.49 11.27
N ASP A 31 -9.21 -5.39 11.99
CA ASP A 31 -9.94 -5.32 13.27
C ASP A 31 -11.45 -5.57 13.12
N GLY A 32 -11.95 -5.86 11.90
CA GLY A 32 -13.37 -6.06 11.60
C GLY A 32 -14.20 -4.77 11.53
N SER A 33 -13.58 -3.62 11.82
CA SER A 33 -14.22 -2.31 11.62
C SER A 33 -14.30 -1.95 10.13
N SER A 34 -15.30 -1.15 9.77
CA SER A 34 -15.41 -0.57 8.43
C SER A 34 -15.58 0.95 8.47
N ARG A 35 -15.09 1.64 7.44
CA ARG A 35 -15.15 3.10 7.37
C ARG A 35 -15.33 3.58 5.94
N LYS A 36 -16.31 4.47 5.78
CA LYS A 36 -16.60 5.13 4.51
C LYS A 36 -15.75 6.38 4.35
N VAL A 37 -14.95 6.41 3.30
CA VAL A 37 -14.01 7.49 2.98
C VAL A 37 -14.10 7.87 1.50
N ARG A 38 -13.44 8.96 1.10
CA ARG A 38 -13.32 9.36 -0.31
C ARG A 38 -11.97 8.89 -0.85
N GLU A 39 -11.85 8.85 -2.17
CA GLU A 39 -10.61 8.51 -2.89
C GLU A 39 -9.39 9.30 -2.43
N LYS A 40 -9.56 10.58 -2.10
CA LYS A 40 -8.48 11.44 -1.60
C LYS A 40 -8.00 11.11 -0.18
N ASP A 41 -8.79 10.34 0.58
CA ASP A 41 -8.53 10.09 2.00
C ASP A 41 -7.69 8.83 2.23
N PHE A 42 -7.48 7.99 1.21
CA PHE A 42 -6.69 6.77 1.27
C PHE A 42 -5.71 6.69 0.09
N ARG A 43 -4.63 5.92 0.25
CA ARG A 43 -3.70 5.61 -0.84
C ARG A 43 -3.92 4.20 -1.33
N TYR A 44 -4.00 4.01 -2.63
CA TYR A 44 -4.02 2.68 -3.23
C TYR A 44 -2.63 2.06 -3.21
N ILE A 45 -2.52 0.82 -2.74
CA ILE A 45 -1.24 0.13 -2.59
C ILE A 45 -1.16 -1.08 -3.51
N HIS A 46 -2.14 -1.98 -3.47
CA HIS A 46 -2.06 -3.24 -4.20
C HIS A 46 -3.45 -3.72 -4.67
N PRO A 47 -3.56 -4.33 -5.87
CA PRO A 47 -4.85 -4.80 -6.42
C PRO A 47 -5.52 -5.90 -5.61
N ASN A 48 -4.74 -6.71 -4.92
CA ASN A 48 -5.21 -7.74 -4.01
C ASN A 48 -4.95 -7.33 -2.56
N PHE A 49 -5.90 -7.60 -1.68
CA PHE A 49 -5.71 -7.51 -0.25
C PHE A 49 -5.29 -8.87 0.29
N ALA A 50 -4.12 -8.92 0.91
CA ALA A 50 -3.73 -9.97 1.83
C ALA A 50 -3.76 -9.42 3.25
N SER A 51 -3.83 -10.30 4.24
CA SER A 51 -3.68 -9.92 5.65
C SER A 51 -2.23 -9.49 5.89
N VAL A 52 -1.93 -8.23 5.60
CA VAL A 52 -0.61 -7.64 5.75
C VAL A 52 -0.38 -7.17 7.18
N ASN A 53 0.87 -7.15 7.61
CA ASN A 53 1.29 -6.68 8.93
C ASN A 53 2.42 -5.65 8.81
N ASP A 54 2.73 -4.99 9.91
CA ASP A 54 3.82 -4.00 9.97
C ASP A 54 5.20 -4.67 10.14
N GLN A 55 5.26 -6.01 10.07
CA GLN A 55 6.52 -6.75 10.09
C GLN A 55 7.05 -6.85 8.67
N CYS A 56 7.83 -5.85 8.30
CA CYS A 56 8.43 -5.79 6.98
C CYS A 56 9.71 -6.62 6.91
N PRO A 57 9.89 -7.39 5.83
CA PRO A 57 11.19 -7.99 5.57
C PRO A 57 12.24 -6.88 5.44
N LEU A 58 13.49 -7.22 5.75
CA LEU A 58 14.60 -6.30 5.58
C LEU A 58 14.81 -6.07 4.08
N ALA A 59 14.42 -4.89 3.61
CA ALA A 59 14.53 -4.49 2.23
C ALA A 59 15.98 -4.09 1.91
N ASP A 60 16.48 -4.48 0.74
CA ASP A 60 17.80 -4.08 0.31
C ASP A 60 17.75 -2.67 -0.32
N MET A 61 18.01 -1.66 0.51
CA MET A 61 18.01 -0.26 0.06
C MET A 61 19.21 0.09 -0.82
N SER A 62 20.28 -0.72 -0.83
CA SER A 62 21.46 -0.45 -1.67
C SER A 62 21.13 -0.49 -3.15
N VAL A 63 20.11 -1.28 -3.52
CA VAL A 63 19.59 -1.40 -4.89
C VAL A 63 19.04 -0.06 -5.41
N LEU A 64 18.61 0.82 -4.52
CA LEU A 64 18.12 2.16 -4.87
C LEU A 64 19.24 3.19 -5.02
N GLU A 65 20.41 2.97 -4.45
CA GLU A 65 21.54 3.92 -4.52
C GLU A 65 22.09 4.01 -5.95
N ASP A 66 22.10 2.89 -6.67
CA ASP A 66 22.52 2.81 -8.07
C ASP A 66 21.41 3.21 -9.05
N LEU A 67 20.19 3.39 -8.55
CA LEU A 67 19.02 3.65 -9.37
C LEU A 67 18.93 5.14 -9.75
N GLN A 68 19.22 5.44 -11.01
CA GLN A 68 19.08 6.81 -11.57
C GLN A 68 17.64 7.15 -11.97
N ALA A 69 16.66 6.81 -11.12
CA ALA A 69 15.25 7.14 -11.37
C ALA A 69 14.86 8.44 -10.65
N GLU A 70 14.35 9.42 -11.38
CA GLU A 70 13.83 10.66 -10.79
C GLU A 70 12.55 10.43 -9.95
N SER A 71 11.77 9.42 -10.31
CA SER A 71 10.59 8.99 -9.56
C SER A 71 10.30 7.52 -9.83
N LEU A 72 9.88 6.80 -8.79
CA LEU A 72 9.41 5.42 -8.90
C LEU A 72 7.96 5.32 -8.46
N SER A 73 7.19 4.50 -9.17
CA SER A 73 5.91 4.05 -8.65
C SER A 73 6.12 3.10 -7.47
N LEU A 74 5.12 3.01 -6.59
CA LEU A 74 5.18 2.09 -5.45
C LEU A 74 5.38 0.64 -5.89
N LYS A 75 4.83 0.26 -7.06
CA LYS A 75 5.02 -1.07 -7.62
C LYS A 75 6.49 -1.33 -7.96
N GLU A 76 7.12 -0.43 -8.73
CA GLU A 76 8.51 -0.58 -9.15
C GLU A 76 9.43 -0.57 -7.94
N LEU A 77 9.21 0.34 -6.99
CA LEU A 77 9.99 0.40 -5.75
C LEU A 77 9.89 -0.91 -4.95
N THR A 78 8.70 -1.51 -4.91
CA THR A 78 8.51 -2.81 -4.25
C THR A 78 9.29 -3.92 -4.97
N GLU A 79 9.24 -3.95 -6.31
CA GLU A 79 9.95 -4.92 -7.13
C GLU A 79 11.47 -4.77 -6.96
N TRP A 80 12.00 -3.55 -6.88
CA TRP A 80 13.42 -3.30 -6.63
C TRP A 80 13.88 -3.71 -5.23
N LEU A 81 13.02 -3.51 -4.21
CA LEU A 81 13.38 -3.77 -2.82
C LEU A 81 13.21 -5.24 -2.40
N PHE A 82 12.26 -5.95 -3.00
CA PHE A 82 11.83 -7.28 -2.55
C PHE A 82 11.79 -8.34 -3.66
N ASP A 83 12.13 -7.99 -4.91
CA ASP A 83 12.03 -8.85 -6.10
C ASP A 83 10.63 -9.41 -6.39
N ASP A 84 9.61 -9.01 -5.61
CA ASP A 84 8.23 -9.48 -5.73
C ASP A 84 7.24 -8.40 -5.31
N TYR A 85 6.24 -8.16 -6.14
CA TYR A 85 5.13 -7.25 -5.86
C TYR A 85 3.99 -7.97 -5.16
N SER A 86 4.25 -8.45 -3.95
CA SER A 86 3.21 -9.00 -3.08
C SER A 86 2.48 -7.89 -2.32
N SER A 87 1.27 -8.19 -1.80
CA SER A 87 0.53 -7.23 -0.98
C SER A 87 1.30 -6.82 0.27
N GLN A 88 2.04 -7.75 0.89
CA GLN A 88 2.88 -7.49 2.06
C GLN A 88 4.05 -6.58 1.71
N ASN A 89 4.77 -6.87 0.63
CA ASN A 89 5.91 -6.07 0.20
C ASN A 89 5.46 -4.66 -0.18
N ALA A 90 4.34 -4.54 -0.91
CA ALA A 90 3.77 -3.25 -1.28
C ALA A 90 3.34 -2.42 -0.06
N TRP A 91 2.80 -3.06 0.98
CA TRP A 91 2.51 -2.40 2.27
C TRP A 91 3.79 -1.88 2.91
N CYS A 92 4.83 -2.71 2.96
CA CYS A 92 6.11 -2.36 3.54
C CYS A 92 6.81 -1.21 2.82
N THR A 93 6.80 -1.23 1.50
CA THR A 93 7.28 -0.12 0.69
C THR A 93 6.50 1.17 0.97
N ASN A 94 5.18 1.10 1.19
CA ASN A 94 4.40 2.28 1.58
C ASN A 94 4.83 2.81 2.96
N LEU A 95 5.07 1.93 3.93
CA LEU A 95 5.54 2.33 5.26
C LEU A 95 6.91 3.00 5.19
N LEU A 96 7.85 2.44 4.42
CA LEU A 96 9.17 3.03 4.18
C LEU A 96 9.05 4.41 3.52
N ALA A 97 8.15 4.55 2.55
CA ALA A 97 7.90 5.84 1.89
C ALA A 97 7.24 6.87 2.81
N GLU A 98 6.39 6.45 3.75
CA GLU A 98 5.81 7.35 4.77
C GLU A 98 6.83 7.75 5.84
N ASP A 99 7.75 6.85 6.22
CA ASP A 99 8.80 7.10 7.22
C ASP A 99 9.88 8.06 6.68
N GLY A 100 10.29 7.90 5.41
CA GLY A 100 11.28 8.77 4.76
C GLY A 100 10.79 10.18 4.40
N LEU A 101 9.53 10.52 4.68
CA LEU A 101 8.94 11.85 4.47
C LEU A 101 9.05 12.77 5.71
N TYR A 102 9.57 12.26 6.84
CA TYR A 102 9.81 13.03 8.08
C TYR A 102 11.29 13.34 8.28
#